data_AF-A0A851KUB9-F1
#
_entry.id   AF-A0A851KUB9-F1
#
_cell.length_a   1.000
_cell.length_b   1.000
_cell.length_c   1.000
_cell.angle_alpha   90.00
_cell.angle_beta   90.00
_cell.angle_gamma   90.00
#
_symmetry.space_group_name_H-M   'P 1'
#
loop_
_entity.id
_entity.type
_entity.pdbx_description
1 polymer ?
#
loop_
_entity_poly.entity_id
_entity_poly.type
_entity_poly.pdbx_seq_one_letter_code
_entity_poly.pdbx_strand_id
1 'polypeptide(L)'
;GGLCVCCSLVSDTPHEIIYSIYFLHKGYNKTFTVSLERTESHQLKEVAFMNLDYYVAAYLPGQFLHLLNIQHPDMLCYSLFLTGEDARIGTLQNCSIHSPWVSTVLDCNAGSLYDVSISDSALLKFLQKSKQDCERLAALHCALLYFQHTEDLEMQIIRWISENLSTCHSFDPIQEFIIASLYCRMCPETQNLDKLLPYTSLHDWIGVVPGVICATDIISLPVLEFQNSKGFWEKLNANLESVKYAEPHLQYHSNVLRREWRNLSEEVRSILFGLLFCSFWDFSLFTNQREERRTTAYLRNIFENAKKYVLVYIIFTPSYFAQARLVPLFEEEDYQQHLLMGLMVAQLKDHLMRHLQYVGKKKIDQIVLDYVANLLNLVHRIMKEVWRRYQLHSCIFCFDERGSAGEFAVFHIMSRILEAANGMCMPLPPGFHTLHLGLGVRCLPLHTLLHYIDNGILQLTETCVRKLLKDLDDTEQNEKLKFSIVMRLPEALGQKVRQYWNHPINANLIARKYVKLLLEKLGNRQCSRPIPETRSVPVEFLPLNYLTNMLAEIENQGSVHPYEKQDHVNARFVEETALKHTLTLLGLKYS
;
A
#
# COMPACT_ATOMS: atom_id res chain seq x y z
N GLY A 1 -18.85 -18.25 18.94
CA GLY A 1 -20.22 -17.77 19.11
C GLY A 1 -20.13 -16.49 19.89
N GLY A 2 -20.82 -15.45 19.44
CA GLY A 2 -21.12 -14.30 20.27
C GLY A 2 -22.46 -14.55 20.96
N LEU A 3 -22.55 -14.21 22.24
CA LEU A 3 -23.82 -14.16 22.97
C LEU A 3 -24.02 -12.72 23.45
N CYS A 4 -25.20 -12.18 23.16
CA CYS A 4 -25.58 -10.83 23.55
C CYS A 4 -26.97 -10.84 24.20
N VAL A 5 -27.16 -9.98 25.18
CA VAL A 5 -28.48 -9.69 25.78
C VAL A 5 -28.81 -8.24 25.49
N CYS A 6 -29.98 -7.99 24.93
CA CYS A 6 -30.43 -6.65 24.57
C CYS A 6 -31.57 -6.22 25.49
N CYS A 7 -31.49 -5.01 26.02
CA CYS A 7 -32.47 -4.46 26.95
C CYS A 7 -32.87 -3.05 26.53
N SER A 8 -34.17 -2.79 26.46
CA SER A 8 -34.72 -1.43 26.34
C SER A 8 -35.00 -0.91 27.75
N LEU A 9 -34.46 0.26 28.10
CA LEU A 9 -34.67 0.90 29.38
C LEU A 9 -35.70 2.02 29.22
N VAL A 10 -36.61 2.16 30.18
CA VAL A 10 -37.55 3.29 30.19
C VAL A 10 -36.80 4.50 30.72
N SER A 11 -36.64 5.54 29.88
CA SER A 11 -36.06 6.81 30.33
C SER A 11 -37.09 7.66 31.07
N ASP A 12 -36.66 8.32 32.14
CA ASP A 12 -37.44 9.33 32.86
C ASP A 12 -37.53 10.64 32.06
N THR A 13 -36.59 10.86 31.12
CA THR A 13 -36.58 12.04 30.22
C THR A 13 -37.44 11.77 28.98
N PRO A 14 -38.41 12.66 28.65
CA PRO A 14 -39.41 12.39 27.61
C PRO A 14 -38.86 12.37 26.17
N HIS A 15 -37.61 12.81 25.95
CA HIS A 15 -36.98 12.95 24.62
C HIS A 15 -35.74 12.08 24.44
N GLU A 16 -35.44 11.20 25.38
CA GLU A 16 -34.30 10.29 25.28
C GLU A 16 -34.78 8.85 25.33
N ILE A 17 -34.19 8.02 24.48
CA ILE A 17 -34.36 6.57 24.54
C ILE A 17 -33.04 5.98 24.96
N ILE A 18 -33.10 5.10 25.96
CA ILE A 18 -31.94 4.41 26.49
C ILE A 18 -32.10 2.92 26.22
N TYR A 19 -31.09 2.32 25.62
CA TYR A 19 -31.04 0.88 25.48
C TYR A 19 -29.62 0.37 25.66
N SER A 20 -29.48 -0.86 26.14
CA SER A 20 -28.20 -1.47 26.46
C SER A 20 -28.04 -2.82 25.77
N ILE A 21 -26.83 -3.09 25.28
CA ILE A 21 -26.44 -4.40 24.75
C ILE A 21 -25.30 -4.94 25.60
N TYR A 22 -25.52 -6.10 26.20
CA TYR A 22 -24.55 -6.82 27.03
C TYR A 22 -23.82 -7.83 26.16
N PHE A 23 -22.53 -7.60 25.91
CA PHE A 23 -21.67 -8.49 25.15
C PHE A 23 -21.05 -9.51 26.11
N LEU A 24 -21.84 -10.52 26.50
CA LEU A 24 -21.44 -11.53 27.48
C LEU A 24 -20.13 -12.25 27.12
N HIS A 25 -19.91 -12.44 25.82
CA HIS A 25 -18.70 -13.07 25.28
C HIS A 25 -17.45 -12.17 25.29
N LYS A 26 -17.59 -10.89 25.64
CA LYS A 26 -16.52 -9.89 25.74
C LYS A 26 -16.36 -9.29 27.13
N GLY A 27 -17.34 -9.46 28.02
CA GLY A 27 -17.26 -9.01 29.41
C GLY A 27 -17.52 -7.52 29.62
N TYR A 28 -18.23 -6.85 28.71
CA TYR A 28 -18.75 -5.50 28.92
C TYR A 28 -20.15 -5.33 28.33
N ASN A 29 -20.81 -4.24 28.70
CA ASN A 29 -22.02 -3.76 28.04
C ASN A 29 -21.75 -2.44 27.33
N LYS A 30 -22.64 -2.07 26.40
CA LYS A 30 -22.72 -0.71 25.86
C LYS A 30 -24.13 -0.19 26.06
N THR A 31 -24.24 0.98 26.68
CA THR A 31 -25.49 1.69 26.89
C THR A 31 -25.52 2.88 25.95
N PHE A 32 -26.55 2.94 25.11
CA PHE A 32 -26.77 3.98 24.13
C PHE A 32 -27.91 4.88 24.57
N THR A 33 -27.64 6.18 24.63
CA THR A 33 -28.64 7.23 24.87
C THR A 33 -28.86 7.99 23.57
N VAL A 34 -30.08 7.92 23.05
CA VAL A 34 -30.46 8.54 21.76
C VAL A 34 -31.36 9.74 22.01
N SER A 35 -30.96 10.90 21.51
CA SER A 35 -31.78 12.13 21.57
C SER A 35 -32.71 12.20 20.35
N LEU A 36 -34.02 12.29 20.56
CA LEU A 36 -35.01 12.37 19.47
C LEU A 36 -35.22 13.81 19.00
N GLU A 37 -35.11 14.06 17.70
CA GLU A 37 -35.27 15.40 17.12
C GLU A 37 -36.73 15.81 16.85
N ARG A 38 -37.74 14.93 17.06
CA ARG A 38 -39.16 15.23 16.77
C ARG A 38 -40.12 14.99 17.94
N THR A 39 -40.88 16.04 18.27
CA THR A 39 -42.05 16.12 19.15
C THR A 39 -43.33 15.61 18.48
N GLU A 40 -43.34 14.37 18.00
CA GLU A 40 -44.60 13.70 17.70
C GLU A 40 -44.86 12.69 18.83
N SER A 41 -46.05 12.75 19.42
CA SER A 41 -46.47 11.91 20.54
C SER A 41 -46.59 10.45 20.08
N HIS A 42 -45.46 9.74 20.04
CA HIS A 42 -45.42 8.34 19.67
C HIS A 42 -45.85 7.45 20.83
N GLN A 43 -46.77 6.52 20.56
CA GLN A 43 -47.28 5.57 21.54
C GLN A 43 -46.28 4.45 21.87
N LEU A 44 -45.30 4.20 20.98
CA LEU A 44 -44.29 3.16 21.13
C LEU A 44 -42.97 3.78 21.61
N LYS A 45 -42.54 3.40 22.81
CA LYS A 45 -41.24 3.78 23.40
C LYS A 45 -40.27 2.61 23.50
N GLU A 46 -40.67 1.43 23.04
CA GLU A 46 -39.89 0.20 23.18
C GLU A 46 -39.07 -0.05 21.92
N VAL A 47 -37.75 -0.23 22.11
CA VAL A 47 -36.82 -0.53 21.04
C VAL A 47 -36.92 -2.02 20.69
N ALA A 48 -37.19 -2.33 19.43
CA ALA A 48 -37.15 -3.69 18.93
C ALA A 48 -35.70 -4.08 18.57
N PHE A 49 -35.29 -5.29 18.93
CA PHE A 49 -33.99 -5.84 18.58
C PHE A 49 -34.15 -6.94 17.54
N MET A 50 -33.32 -6.91 16.50
CA MET A 50 -33.28 -7.92 15.45
C MET A 50 -31.87 -8.49 15.33
N ASN A 51 -31.77 -9.80 15.17
CA ASN A 51 -30.51 -10.48 14.94
C ASN A 51 -30.27 -10.65 13.43
N LEU A 52 -29.25 -9.97 12.90
CA LEU A 52 -28.82 -10.01 11.50
C LEU A 52 -27.42 -10.66 11.40
N ASP A 53 -27.25 -11.83 12.01
CA ASP A 53 -26.01 -12.62 12.10
C ASP A 53 -24.83 -11.90 12.77
N TYR A 54 -24.15 -11.02 12.03
CA TYR A 54 -23.00 -10.24 12.51
C TYR A 54 -23.40 -8.92 13.17
N TYR A 55 -24.64 -8.48 12.96
CA TYR A 55 -25.17 -7.25 13.50
C TYR A 55 -26.40 -7.50 14.37
N VAL A 56 -26.52 -6.76 15.48
CA VAL A 56 -27.82 -6.52 16.13
C VAL A 56 -28.35 -5.19 15.60
N ALA A 57 -29.58 -5.19 15.11
CA ALA A 57 -30.28 -3.97 14.78
C ALA A 57 -31.18 -3.56 15.94
N ALA A 58 -30.92 -2.40 16.55
CA ALA A 58 -31.82 -1.73 17.48
C ALA A 58 -32.69 -0.76 16.69
N TYR A 59 -33.98 -1.02 16.63
CA TYR A 59 -34.92 -0.30 15.77
C TYR A 59 -36.07 0.27 16.58
N LEU A 60 -36.31 1.56 16.41
CA LEU A 60 -37.56 2.19 16.82
C LEU A 60 -38.30 2.67 15.57
N PRO A 61 -39.47 2.08 15.25
CA PRO A 61 -40.23 2.41 14.04
C PRO A 61 -40.46 3.90 13.86
N GLY A 62 -40.06 4.42 12.70
CA GLY A 62 -40.24 5.82 12.32
C GLY A 62 -39.26 6.82 12.95
N GLN A 63 -38.34 6.36 13.81
CA GLN A 63 -37.38 7.21 14.51
C GLN A 63 -35.94 6.94 14.09
N PHE A 64 -35.42 5.77 14.45
CA PHE A 64 -34.03 5.41 14.18
C PHE A 64 -33.84 3.92 13.96
N LEU A 65 -32.75 3.59 13.27
CA LEU A 65 -32.22 2.25 13.10
C LEU A 65 -30.74 2.28 13.43
N HIS A 66 -30.31 1.48 14.41
CA HIS A 66 -28.92 1.37 14.80
C HIS A 66 -28.42 -0.06 14.57
N LEU A 67 -27.52 -0.25 13.60
CA LEU A 67 -26.82 -1.50 13.38
C LEU A 67 -25.53 -1.54 14.22
N LEU A 68 -25.44 -2.52 15.10
CA LEU A 68 -24.33 -2.71 16.02
C LEU A 68 -23.61 -4.03 15.72
N ASN A 69 -22.33 -3.94 15.37
CA ASN A 69 -21.52 -5.12 15.09
C ASN A 69 -21.24 -5.91 16.37
N ILE A 70 -21.54 -7.22 16.33
CA ILE A 70 -21.40 -8.11 17.47
C ILE A 70 -20.00 -8.73 17.56
N GLN A 71 -19.28 -8.85 16.43
CA GLN A 71 -17.95 -9.45 16.40
C GLN A 71 -16.90 -8.53 17.04
N HIS A 72 -16.99 -7.24 16.72
CA HIS A 72 -16.07 -6.19 17.16
C HIS A 72 -16.84 -5.07 17.86
N PRO A 73 -17.47 -5.33 19.02
CA PRO A 73 -18.30 -4.34 19.66
C PRO A 73 -17.51 -3.19 20.26
N ASP A 74 -16.19 -3.34 20.44
CA ASP A 74 -15.29 -2.29 20.95
C ASP A 74 -15.27 -1.07 20.02
N MET A 75 -15.50 -1.30 18.73
CA MET A 75 -15.15 -0.38 17.66
C MET A 75 -16.39 0.36 17.16
N LEU A 76 -16.53 1.62 17.58
CA LEU A 76 -17.67 2.45 17.20
C LEU A 76 -17.69 2.80 15.70
N CYS A 77 -16.58 2.66 14.98
CA CYS A 77 -16.56 2.82 13.52
C CYS A 77 -17.44 1.81 12.77
N TYR A 78 -17.85 0.70 13.41
CA TYR A 78 -18.77 -0.29 12.85
C TYR A 78 -20.24 -0.04 13.22
N SER A 79 -20.52 1.00 14.02
CA SER A 79 -21.87 1.35 14.46
C SER A 79 -22.51 2.25 13.41
N LEU A 80 -23.51 1.73 12.69
CA LEU A 80 -24.27 2.49 11.70
C LEU A 80 -25.57 2.96 12.33
N PHE A 81 -25.67 4.25 12.59
CA PHE A 81 -26.88 4.89 13.11
C PHE A 81 -27.58 5.68 12.01
N LEU A 82 -28.84 5.35 11.76
CA LEU A 82 -29.68 5.94 10.72
C LEU A 82 -30.90 6.58 11.38
N THR A 83 -31.32 7.73 10.85
CA THR A 83 -32.52 8.46 11.29
C THR A 83 -33.40 8.84 10.10
N GLY A 84 -34.65 9.21 10.35
CA GLY A 84 -35.53 9.72 9.31
C GLY A 84 -35.92 8.68 8.26
N GLU A 85 -35.80 9.03 6.97
CA GLU A 85 -36.17 8.13 5.86
C GLU A 85 -35.20 6.95 5.73
N ASP A 86 -33.91 7.15 6.00
CA ASP A 86 -32.88 6.12 5.88
C ASP A 86 -33.02 5.04 6.96
N ALA A 87 -33.69 5.34 8.07
CA ALA A 87 -33.99 4.38 9.14
C ALA A 87 -35.16 3.43 8.82
N ARG A 88 -35.95 3.70 7.78
CA ARG A 88 -37.20 2.96 7.53
C ARG A 88 -36.93 1.56 6.99
N ILE A 89 -37.51 0.56 7.66
CA ILE A 89 -37.47 -0.83 7.20
C ILE A 89 -38.68 -1.09 6.28
N GLY A 90 -38.50 -0.83 4.98
CA GLY A 90 -39.44 -1.23 3.92
C GLY A 90 -40.92 -0.94 4.21
N THR A 91 -41.75 -1.98 4.14
CA THR A 91 -43.21 -1.91 4.34
C THR A 91 -43.67 -1.80 5.80
N LEU A 92 -42.76 -1.89 6.78
CA LEU A 92 -43.09 -1.84 8.20
C LEU A 92 -43.28 -0.39 8.65
N GLN A 93 -44.55 0.05 8.74
CA GLN A 93 -44.89 1.39 9.19
C GLN A 93 -45.51 1.37 10.58
N ASN A 94 -44.82 1.96 11.56
CA ASN A 94 -45.34 2.25 12.91
C ASN A 94 -46.02 1.05 13.62
N CYS A 95 -45.46 -0.15 13.49
CA CYS A 95 -45.97 -1.36 14.15
C CYS A 95 -45.07 -1.80 15.30
N SER A 96 -45.65 -2.43 16.32
CA SER A 96 -44.88 -3.18 17.33
C SER A 96 -44.26 -4.41 16.66
N ILE A 97 -42.94 -4.54 16.76
CA ILE A 97 -42.15 -5.56 16.09
C ILE A 97 -41.50 -6.47 17.12
N HIS A 98 -41.56 -7.77 16.87
CA HIS A 98 -40.74 -8.76 17.56
C HIS A 98 -39.86 -9.53 16.58
N SER A 99 -38.65 -9.89 16.98
CA SER A 99 -37.75 -10.74 16.20
C SER A 99 -37.65 -12.11 16.84
N PRO A 100 -38.51 -13.08 16.45
CA PRO A 100 -38.53 -14.40 17.07
C PRO A 100 -37.35 -15.28 16.63
N TRP A 101 -36.83 -15.07 15.41
CA TRP A 101 -35.74 -15.85 14.81
C TRP A 101 -34.74 -14.92 14.12
N VAL A 102 -33.55 -15.45 13.81
CA VAL A 102 -32.53 -14.76 13.01
C VAL A 102 -33.13 -14.25 11.71
N SER A 103 -32.87 -12.99 11.38
CA SER A 103 -33.33 -12.30 10.18
C SER A 103 -34.84 -12.28 9.98
N THR A 104 -35.65 -12.47 11.03
CA THR A 104 -37.12 -12.42 10.90
C THR A 104 -37.74 -11.36 11.81
N VAL A 105 -38.82 -10.76 11.32
CA VAL A 105 -39.61 -9.75 12.02
C VAL A 105 -41.08 -10.13 11.95
N LEU A 106 -41.71 -10.24 13.11
CA LEU A 106 -43.15 -10.36 13.27
C LEU A 106 -43.75 -8.98 13.49
N ASP A 107 -44.62 -8.56 12.57
CA ASP A 107 -45.53 -7.44 12.80
C ASP A 107 -46.70 -7.92 13.66
N CYS A 108 -46.78 -7.45 14.91
CA CYS A 108 -47.83 -7.89 15.83
C CYS A 108 -49.21 -7.29 15.49
N ASN A 109 -49.25 -6.18 14.75
CA ASN A 109 -50.51 -5.55 14.34
C ASN A 109 -51.11 -6.29 13.14
N ALA A 110 -50.27 -6.64 12.16
CA ALA A 110 -50.68 -7.35 10.95
C ALA A 110 -50.68 -8.88 11.11
N GLY A 111 -50.04 -9.42 12.15
CA GLY A 111 -49.85 -10.86 12.33
C GLY A 111 -48.98 -11.51 11.24
N SER A 112 -48.19 -10.71 10.52
CA SER A 112 -47.41 -11.14 9.36
C SER A 112 -45.94 -11.25 9.72
N LEU A 113 -45.29 -12.32 9.24
CA LEU A 113 -43.86 -12.56 9.42
C LEU A 113 -43.11 -12.14 8.15
N TYR A 114 -42.05 -11.36 8.32
CA TYR A 114 -41.19 -10.87 7.26
C TYR A 114 -39.76 -11.38 7.44
N ASP A 115 -39.10 -11.66 6.32
CA ASP A 115 -37.65 -11.88 6.27
C ASP A 115 -36.96 -10.53 6.07
N VAL A 116 -35.91 -10.26 6.86
CA VAL A 116 -35.22 -8.98 6.94
C VAL A 116 -33.75 -9.20 6.65
N SER A 117 -33.26 -8.52 5.63
CA SER A 117 -31.85 -8.51 5.24
C SER A 117 -31.39 -7.09 4.95
N ILE A 118 -30.09 -6.86 5.10
CA ILE A 118 -29.47 -5.59 4.70
C ILE A 118 -29.33 -5.62 3.18
N SER A 119 -29.92 -4.64 2.48
CA SER A 119 -29.78 -4.54 1.02
C SER A 119 -28.45 -3.90 0.64
N ASP A 120 -27.71 -4.60 -0.21
CA ASP A 120 -26.46 -4.12 -0.82
C ASP A 120 -26.65 -2.81 -1.59
N SER A 121 -27.69 -2.73 -2.41
CA SER A 121 -27.99 -1.57 -3.23
C SER A 121 -28.40 -0.35 -2.41
N ALA A 122 -29.11 -0.57 -1.30
CA ALA A 122 -29.50 0.50 -0.38
C ALA A 122 -28.28 1.03 0.38
N LEU A 123 -27.42 0.13 0.86
CA LEU A 123 -26.20 0.48 1.58
C LEU A 123 -25.21 1.25 0.69
N LEU A 124 -25.02 0.82 -0.56
CA LEU A 124 -24.16 1.52 -1.52
C LEU A 124 -24.72 2.90 -1.91
N LYS A 125 -26.04 3.02 -2.09
CA LYS A 125 -26.69 4.32 -2.30
C LYS A 125 -26.55 5.24 -1.09
N PHE A 126 -26.65 4.68 0.12
CA PHE A 126 -26.42 5.43 1.35
C PHE A 126 -24.97 5.92 1.41
N LEU A 127 -23.98 5.04 1.22
CA LEU A 127 -22.56 5.38 1.18
C LEU A 127 -22.23 6.51 0.18
N GLN A 128 -22.90 6.55 -0.97
CA GLN A 128 -22.76 7.62 -1.96
C GLN A 128 -23.40 8.96 -1.53
N LYS A 129 -24.50 8.91 -0.78
CA LYS A 129 -25.26 10.11 -0.34
C LYS A 129 -24.74 10.70 0.97
N SER A 130 -24.22 9.86 1.86
CA SER A 130 -23.77 10.27 3.19
C SER A 130 -22.71 11.36 3.10
N LYS A 131 -22.84 12.35 3.99
CA LYS A 131 -21.91 13.48 4.07
C LYS A 131 -20.94 13.34 5.23
N GLN A 132 -21.30 12.58 6.26
CA GLN A 132 -20.48 12.43 7.45
C GLN A 132 -19.51 11.26 7.31
N ASP A 133 -18.29 11.44 7.83
CA ASP A 133 -17.27 10.40 7.77
C ASP A 133 -17.63 9.17 8.61
N CYS A 134 -18.29 9.34 9.76
CA CYS A 134 -18.73 8.22 10.59
C CYS A 134 -19.75 7.33 9.89
N GLU A 135 -20.72 7.94 9.19
CA GLU A 135 -21.73 7.21 8.39
C GLU A 135 -21.08 6.46 7.23
N ARG A 136 -20.16 7.12 6.51
CA ARG A 136 -19.43 6.52 5.37
C ARG A 136 -18.57 5.34 5.83
N LEU A 137 -17.86 5.50 6.93
CA LEU A 137 -17.01 4.47 7.49
C LEU A 137 -17.83 3.25 7.95
N ALA A 138 -18.90 3.47 8.72
CA ALA A 138 -19.77 2.40 9.19
C ALA A 138 -20.47 1.68 8.03
N ALA A 139 -20.92 2.43 7.00
CA ALA A 139 -21.52 1.83 5.81
C ALA A 139 -20.49 1.03 4.98
N LEU A 140 -19.26 1.52 4.84
CA LEU A 140 -18.16 0.81 4.16
C LEU A 140 -17.82 -0.50 4.89
N HIS A 141 -17.67 -0.43 6.21
CA HIS A 141 -17.39 -1.60 7.05
C HIS A 141 -18.54 -2.61 7.04
N CYS A 142 -19.79 -2.15 7.09
CA CYS A 142 -20.96 -2.99 6.91
C CYS A 142 -20.91 -3.68 5.54
N ALA A 143 -20.61 -2.94 4.46
CA ALA A 143 -20.55 -3.50 3.12
C ALA A 143 -19.47 -4.59 2.97
N LEU A 144 -18.30 -4.38 3.58
CA LEU A 144 -17.15 -5.28 3.46
C LEU A 144 -17.22 -6.51 4.37
N LEU A 145 -17.81 -6.40 5.57
CA LEU A 145 -17.94 -7.52 6.52
C LEU A 145 -19.22 -8.33 6.32
N TYR A 146 -20.35 -7.67 6.03
CA TYR A 146 -21.65 -8.33 6.01
C TYR A 146 -21.87 -9.09 4.71
N PHE A 147 -21.55 -8.48 3.57
CA PHE A 147 -21.67 -9.15 2.28
C PHE A 147 -20.43 -10.00 2.03
N GLN A 148 -20.63 -11.30 1.82
CA GLN A 148 -19.57 -12.17 1.33
C GLN A 148 -19.07 -11.63 -0.02
N HIS A 149 -17.75 -11.45 -0.15
CA HIS A 149 -17.10 -10.81 -1.29
C HIS A 149 -17.63 -11.27 -2.65
N THR A 150 -18.53 -10.49 -3.25
CA THR A 150 -18.80 -10.56 -4.68
C THR A 150 -17.87 -9.58 -5.39
N GLU A 151 -17.30 -9.98 -6.52
CA GLU A 151 -16.39 -9.12 -7.28
C GLU A 151 -17.08 -7.80 -7.69
N ASP A 152 -18.40 -7.84 -7.88
CA ASP A 152 -19.23 -6.69 -8.22
C ASP A 152 -19.34 -5.66 -7.08
N LEU A 153 -19.42 -6.10 -5.82
CA LEU A 153 -19.45 -5.19 -4.66
C LEU A 153 -18.10 -4.52 -4.44
N GLU A 154 -17.00 -5.29 -4.50
CA GLU A 154 -15.65 -4.72 -4.40
C GLU A 154 -15.43 -3.67 -5.50
N MET A 155 -15.84 -3.97 -6.72
CA MET A 155 -15.75 -3.06 -7.86
C MET A 155 -16.56 -1.77 -7.64
N GLN A 156 -17.78 -1.87 -7.11
CA GLN A 156 -18.60 -0.69 -6.79
C GLN A 156 -17.99 0.15 -5.66
N ILE A 157 -17.41 -0.48 -4.65
CA ILE A 157 -16.70 0.20 -3.57
C ILE A 157 -15.45 0.90 -4.12
N ILE A 158 -14.63 0.23 -4.94
CA ILE A 158 -13.45 0.84 -5.58
C ILE A 158 -13.83 2.06 -6.42
N ARG A 159 -14.97 2.00 -7.13
CA ARG A 159 -15.50 3.15 -7.88
C ARG A 159 -15.86 4.30 -6.94
N TRP A 160 -16.56 4.02 -5.84
CA TRP A 160 -16.89 5.03 -4.84
C TRP A 160 -15.63 5.66 -4.23
N ILE A 161 -14.63 4.84 -3.86
CA ILE A 161 -13.35 5.31 -3.34
C ILE A 161 -12.71 6.27 -4.32
N SER A 162 -12.64 5.89 -5.60
CA SER A 162 -12.01 6.69 -6.67
C SER A 162 -12.68 8.05 -6.88
N GLU A 163 -13.98 8.16 -6.58
CA GLU A 163 -14.75 9.41 -6.70
C GLU A 163 -14.65 10.29 -5.44
N ASN A 164 -14.40 9.69 -4.26
CA ASN A 164 -14.54 10.36 -2.96
C ASN A 164 -13.23 10.55 -2.19
N LEU A 165 -12.07 10.32 -2.81
CA LEU A 165 -10.73 10.37 -2.17
C LEU A 165 -10.45 11.65 -1.37
N SER A 166 -10.99 12.80 -1.76
CA SER A 166 -10.77 14.10 -1.09
C SER A 166 -11.84 14.47 -0.07
N THR A 167 -12.90 13.67 0.05
CA THR A 167 -14.09 14.02 0.84
C THR A 167 -14.13 13.37 2.22
N CYS A 168 -13.28 12.37 2.46
CA CYS A 168 -13.10 11.74 3.77
C CYS A 168 -11.94 12.43 4.49
N HIS A 169 -12.21 13.03 5.65
CA HIS A 169 -11.20 13.77 6.42
C HIS A 169 -10.66 12.97 7.59
N SER A 170 -11.50 12.12 8.15
CA SER A 170 -11.24 11.46 9.42
C SER A 170 -10.56 10.10 9.21
N PHE A 171 -10.75 9.46 8.05
CA PHE A 171 -10.17 8.16 7.71
C PHE A 171 -9.69 8.07 6.26
N ASP A 172 -8.78 7.15 5.96
CA ASP A 172 -8.37 6.84 4.59
C ASP A 172 -9.19 5.65 4.03
N PRO A 173 -10.04 5.87 3.00
CA PRO A 173 -10.90 4.83 2.47
C PRO A 173 -10.14 3.69 1.75
N ILE A 174 -8.93 3.95 1.22
CA ILE A 174 -8.10 2.91 0.60
C ILE A 174 -7.55 1.99 1.69
N GLN A 175 -7.08 2.55 2.80
CA GLN A 175 -6.57 1.76 3.93
C GLN A 175 -7.66 0.86 4.52
N GLU A 176 -8.84 1.43 4.78
CA GLU A 176 -9.98 0.66 5.32
C GLU A 176 -10.45 -0.42 4.36
N PHE A 177 -10.52 -0.14 3.06
CA PHE A 177 -10.86 -1.13 2.06
C PHE A 177 -9.87 -2.30 2.04
N ILE A 178 -8.57 -2.01 2.07
CA ILE A 178 -7.52 -3.05 2.04
C ILE A 178 -7.58 -3.90 3.31
N ILE A 179 -7.62 -3.28 4.50
CA ILE A 179 -7.62 -4.02 5.77
C ILE A 179 -8.88 -4.86 5.91
N ALA A 180 -10.07 -4.27 5.72
CA ALA A 180 -11.32 -5.00 5.90
C ALA A 180 -11.46 -6.13 4.87
N SER A 181 -11.08 -5.90 3.61
CA SER A 181 -11.11 -6.96 2.59
C SER A 181 -10.10 -8.07 2.88
N LEU A 182 -8.93 -7.73 3.41
CA LEU A 182 -7.91 -8.71 3.80
C LEU A 182 -8.37 -9.54 5.00
N TYR A 183 -8.96 -8.90 6.00
CA TYR A 183 -9.53 -9.55 7.17
C TYR A 183 -10.59 -10.58 6.76
N CYS A 184 -11.54 -10.19 5.92
CA CYS A 184 -12.62 -11.06 5.44
C CYS A 184 -12.13 -12.25 4.61
N ARG A 185 -11.08 -12.07 3.79
CA ARG A 185 -10.50 -13.17 3.01
C ARG A 185 -9.73 -14.18 3.87
N MET A 186 -9.08 -13.72 4.95
CA MET A 186 -8.17 -14.55 5.75
C MET A 186 -8.84 -15.24 6.95
N CYS A 187 -9.80 -14.58 7.61
CA CYS A 187 -10.39 -15.07 8.86
C CYS A 187 -11.33 -16.29 8.76
N PRO A 188 -12.04 -16.60 7.65
CA PRO A 188 -12.91 -17.78 7.62
C PRO A 188 -12.14 -19.11 7.68
N GLU A 189 -10.84 -19.11 7.38
CA GLU A 189 -10.05 -20.34 7.19
C GLU A 189 -9.40 -20.88 8.47
N THR A 190 -9.24 -20.06 9.53
CA THR A 190 -8.48 -20.44 10.73
C THR A 190 -9.05 -19.90 12.04
N GLN A 191 -9.14 -20.78 13.04
CA GLN A 191 -9.62 -20.43 14.38
C GLN A 191 -8.63 -19.47 15.08
N ASN A 192 -9.16 -18.40 15.67
CA ASN A 192 -8.46 -17.33 16.41
C ASN A 192 -7.61 -16.35 15.56
N LEU A 193 -7.59 -16.49 14.23
CA LEU A 193 -6.90 -15.50 13.37
C LEU A 193 -7.63 -14.13 13.39
N ASP A 194 -8.93 -14.14 13.64
CA ASP A 194 -9.80 -12.98 13.82
C ASP A 194 -9.36 -12.04 14.94
N LYS A 195 -8.62 -12.55 15.93
CA LYS A 195 -8.09 -11.76 17.05
C LYS A 195 -6.71 -11.17 16.80
N LEU A 196 -5.99 -11.69 15.79
CA LEU A 196 -4.58 -11.36 15.53
C LEU A 196 -4.41 -10.41 14.35
N LEU A 197 -5.30 -10.48 13.36
CA LEU A 197 -5.26 -9.57 12.22
C LEU A 197 -6.02 -8.27 12.52
N PRO A 198 -5.52 -7.11 12.06
CA PRO A 198 -6.27 -5.87 12.12
C PRO A 198 -7.50 -5.95 11.20
N TYR A 199 -8.60 -5.35 11.63
CA TYR A 199 -9.84 -5.24 10.85
C TYR A 199 -10.16 -3.77 10.45
N THR A 200 -9.48 -2.80 11.07
CA THR A 200 -9.51 -1.36 10.69
C THR A 200 -8.12 -0.76 10.88
N SER A 201 -7.83 0.36 10.19
CA SER A 201 -6.62 1.15 10.44
C SER A 201 -6.77 2.05 11.69
N LEU A 202 -8.02 2.29 12.11
CA LEU A 202 -8.40 3.24 13.15
C LEU A 202 -8.58 2.54 14.50
N HIS A 203 -7.50 2.49 15.29
CA HIS A 203 -7.49 1.74 16.55
C HIS A 203 -8.23 2.49 17.68
N ASP A 204 -8.13 3.82 17.71
CA ASP A 204 -8.73 4.69 18.73
C ASP A 204 -9.73 5.66 18.10
N TRP A 205 -10.66 5.15 17.29
CA TRP A 205 -11.70 6.00 16.73
C TRP A 205 -12.68 6.44 17.82
N ILE A 206 -12.52 7.68 18.31
CA ILE A 206 -13.42 8.33 19.27
C ILE A 206 -14.58 9.03 18.54
N GLY A 207 -14.70 8.88 17.22
CA GLY A 207 -15.68 9.64 16.44
C GLY A 207 -17.09 9.48 17.00
N VAL A 208 -17.68 10.61 17.38
CA VAL A 208 -19.01 10.67 17.98
C VAL A 208 -20.03 10.39 16.88
N VAL A 209 -20.91 9.42 17.11
CA VAL A 209 -22.09 9.22 16.26
C VAL A 209 -23.10 10.30 16.63
N PRO A 210 -23.47 11.21 15.72
CA PRO A 210 -24.37 12.31 16.06
C PRO A 210 -25.72 11.80 16.56
N GLY A 211 -26.21 12.39 17.66
CA GLY A 211 -27.47 12.00 18.29
C GLY A 211 -27.39 10.75 19.18
N VAL A 212 -26.22 10.12 19.32
CA VAL A 212 -26.03 8.92 20.14
C VAL A 212 -24.86 9.08 21.11
N ILE A 213 -25.13 8.94 22.40
CA ILE A 213 -24.10 8.87 23.45
C ILE A 213 -23.91 7.40 23.83
N CYS A 214 -22.69 6.89 23.75
CA CYS A 214 -22.34 5.53 24.13
C CYS A 214 -21.52 5.53 25.43
N ALA A 215 -22.00 4.81 26.44
CA ALA A 215 -21.25 4.47 27.66
C ALA A 215 -20.92 2.97 27.65
N THR A 216 -19.72 2.60 28.11
CA THR A 216 -19.26 1.20 28.16
C THR A 216 -18.93 0.83 29.61
N ASP A 217 -19.61 -0.16 30.17
CA ASP A 217 -19.34 -0.66 31.52
C ASP A 217 -18.87 -2.12 31.51
N ILE A 218 -17.90 -2.45 32.36
CA ILE A 218 -17.40 -3.83 32.49
C ILE A 218 -18.42 -4.66 33.28
N ILE A 219 -18.71 -5.87 32.79
CA ILE A 219 -19.64 -6.80 33.42
C ILE A 219 -18.92 -8.07 33.87
N SER A 220 -19.46 -8.71 34.91
CA SER A 220 -19.00 -10.03 35.34
C SER A 220 -19.22 -11.06 34.23
N LEU A 221 -18.16 -11.79 33.88
CA LEU A 221 -18.23 -12.84 32.85
C LEU A 221 -19.18 -13.97 33.30
N PRO A 222 -20.01 -14.52 32.40
CA PRO A 222 -20.86 -15.65 32.72
C PRO A 222 -20.05 -16.90 33.05
N VAL A 223 -20.46 -17.63 34.08
CA VAL A 223 -19.91 -18.94 34.43
C VAL A 223 -20.68 -20.01 33.67
N LEU A 224 -19.99 -20.74 32.78
CA LEU A 224 -20.57 -21.87 32.07
C LEU A 224 -20.31 -23.16 32.86
N GLU A 225 -21.37 -23.76 33.42
CA GLU A 225 -21.28 -25.01 34.19
C GLU A 225 -21.37 -26.29 33.32
N PHE A 226 -21.15 -26.18 32.01
CA PHE A 226 -21.37 -27.29 31.08
C PHE A 226 -20.07 -28.07 30.78
N GLN A 227 -20.06 -29.38 31.09
CA GLN A 227 -18.99 -30.29 30.69
C GLN A 227 -19.21 -30.81 29.25
N ASN A 228 -18.15 -30.87 28.43
CA ASN A 228 -18.12 -31.51 27.10
C ASN A 228 -19.07 -30.93 26.02
N SER A 229 -19.32 -29.63 26.03
CA SER A 229 -20.08 -28.99 24.96
C SER A 229 -19.24 -28.85 23.67
N LYS A 230 -19.83 -29.14 22.51
CA LYS A 230 -19.19 -29.01 21.19
C LYS A 230 -19.80 -27.85 20.40
N GLY A 231 -19.03 -27.26 19.50
CA GLY A 231 -19.54 -26.27 18.54
C GLY A 231 -19.66 -24.87 19.13
N PHE A 232 -20.90 -24.33 19.25
CA PHE A 232 -21.11 -22.94 19.70
C PHE A 232 -20.57 -22.69 21.10
N TRP A 233 -20.92 -23.56 22.06
CA TRP A 233 -20.58 -23.42 23.47
C TRP A 233 -19.08 -23.59 23.73
N GLU A 234 -18.42 -24.48 22.98
CA GLU A 234 -16.96 -24.62 22.99
C GLU A 234 -16.27 -23.32 22.55
N LYS A 235 -16.73 -22.74 21.44
CA LYS A 235 -16.21 -21.47 20.92
C LYS A 235 -16.52 -20.29 21.86
N LEU A 236 -17.68 -20.29 22.52
CA LEU A 236 -18.03 -19.28 23.52
C LEU A 236 -17.12 -19.40 24.75
N ASN A 237 -16.91 -20.62 25.27
CA ASN A 237 -16.04 -20.85 26.41
C ASN A 237 -14.59 -20.45 26.12
N ALA A 238 -14.07 -20.80 24.95
CA ALA A 238 -12.73 -20.35 24.52
C ALA A 238 -12.63 -18.82 24.42
N ASN A 239 -13.69 -18.13 23.99
CA ASN A 239 -13.74 -16.68 23.99
C ASN A 239 -13.74 -16.09 25.40
N LEU A 240 -14.55 -16.64 26.31
CA LEU A 240 -14.60 -16.20 27.71
C LEU A 240 -13.26 -16.39 28.41
N GLU A 241 -12.61 -17.55 28.22
CA GLU A 241 -11.26 -17.78 28.74
C GLU A 241 -10.25 -16.79 28.13
N SER A 242 -10.34 -16.50 26.83
CA SER A 242 -9.45 -15.50 26.23
C SER A 242 -9.62 -14.10 26.82
N VAL A 243 -10.84 -13.70 27.23
CA VAL A 243 -11.11 -12.40 27.85
C VAL A 243 -10.55 -12.34 29.28
N LYS A 244 -10.61 -13.44 30.05
CA LYS A 244 -10.07 -13.50 31.42
C LYS A 244 -8.57 -13.23 31.48
N TYR A 245 -7.83 -13.64 30.43
CA TYR A 245 -6.37 -13.52 30.36
C TYR A 245 -5.91 -12.53 29.27
N ALA A 246 -6.81 -11.76 28.66
CA ALA A 246 -6.49 -10.91 27.53
C ALA A 246 -5.50 -9.81 27.93
N GLU A 247 -4.30 -9.86 27.34
CA GLU A 247 -3.49 -8.66 27.14
C GLU A 247 -4.14 -7.80 26.03
N PRO A 248 -4.25 -6.48 26.20
CA PRO A 248 -5.03 -5.59 25.32
C PRO A 248 -4.50 -5.43 23.88
N HIS A 249 -3.42 -6.12 23.48
CA HIS A 249 -2.73 -5.84 22.21
C HIS A 249 -2.33 -7.10 21.43
N LEU A 250 -3.28 -8.01 21.20
CA LEU A 250 -3.06 -9.22 20.39
C LEU A 250 -2.98 -8.95 18.87
N GLN A 251 -3.35 -7.76 18.40
CA GLN A 251 -3.36 -7.45 16.97
C GLN A 251 -1.97 -7.14 16.41
N TYR A 252 -1.73 -7.58 15.17
CA TYR A 252 -0.53 -7.25 14.42
C TYR A 252 -0.48 -5.75 14.11
N HIS A 253 0.52 -5.07 14.67
CA HIS A 253 0.75 -3.65 14.45
C HIS A 253 1.88 -3.39 13.47
N SER A 254 1.62 -2.57 12.46
CA SER A 254 2.63 -2.12 11.50
C SER A 254 3.67 -1.16 12.09
N ASN A 255 3.53 -0.72 13.35
CA ASN A 255 4.49 0.16 14.02
C ASN A 255 5.87 -0.48 14.18
N VAL A 256 5.91 -1.77 14.51
CA VAL A 256 7.17 -2.54 14.58
C VAL A 256 7.77 -2.66 13.19
N LEU A 257 6.96 -3.04 12.20
CA LEU A 257 7.37 -3.12 10.79
C LEU A 257 7.94 -1.80 10.29
N ARG A 258 7.29 -0.67 10.60
CA ARG A 258 7.72 0.67 10.20
C ARG A 258 9.07 1.05 10.82
N ARG A 259 9.28 0.73 12.11
CA ARG A 259 10.55 0.99 12.78
C ARG A 259 11.68 0.18 12.13
N GLU A 260 11.46 -1.11 11.93
CA GLU A 260 12.43 -1.99 11.28
C GLU A 260 12.70 -1.56 9.83
N TRP A 261 11.67 -1.15 9.10
CA TRP A 261 11.80 -0.63 7.74
C TRP A 261 12.67 0.63 7.68
N ARG A 262 12.47 1.58 8.61
CA ARG A 262 13.31 2.79 8.67
C ARG A 262 14.78 2.43 8.89
N ASN A 263 15.04 1.57 9.88
CA ASN A 263 16.39 1.10 10.19
C ASN A 263 17.05 0.41 8.99
N LEU A 264 16.33 -0.53 8.36
CA LEU A 264 16.81 -1.26 7.18
C LEU A 264 16.98 -0.36 5.96
N SER A 265 16.11 0.63 5.77
CA SER A 265 16.20 1.55 4.63
C SER A 265 17.43 2.46 4.72
N GLU A 266 17.80 2.88 5.93
CA GLU A 266 19.01 3.67 6.19
C GLU A 266 20.26 2.79 6.05
N GLU A 267 20.23 1.58 6.59
CA GLU A 267 21.33 0.62 6.49
C GLU A 267 21.57 0.16 5.05
N VAL A 268 20.52 -0.17 4.29
CA VAL A 268 20.62 -0.51 2.87
C VAL A 268 21.09 0.68 2.04
N ARG A 269 20.66 1.90 2.35
CA ARG A 269 21.18 3.11 1.69
C ARG A 269 22.66 3.28 1.97
N SER A 270 23.11 3.06 3.21
CA SER A 270 24.52 3.11 3.59
C SER A 270 25.36 2.00 2.93
N ILE A 271 24.85 0.76 2.89
CA ILE A 271 25.50 -0.40 2.26
C ILE A 271 25.55 -0.24 0.74
N LEU A 272 24.48 0.21 0.09
CA LEU A 272 24.46 0.52 -1.35
C LEU A 272 25.40 1.67 -1.72
N PHE A 273 25.60 2.64 -0.81
CA PHE A 273 26.64 3.67 -0.97
C PHE A 273 28.06 3.08 -0.91
N GLY A 274 28.28 2.00 -0.13
CA GLY A 274 29.54 1.26 -0.09
C GLY A 274 29.74 0.26 -1.25
N LEU A 275 28.66 -0.33 -1.77
CA LEU A 275 28.65 -1.38 -2.80
C LEU A 275 28.57 -0.83 -4.23
N LEU A 276 29.42 0.14 -4.58
CA LEU A 276 29.44 0.84 -5.86
C LEU A 276 29.66 -0.03 -7.12
N PHE A 277 29.60 -1.37 -7.05
CA PHE A 277 29.91 -2.27 -8.18
C PHE A 277 29.09 -3.56 -8.32
N CYS A 278 28.08 -3.84 -7.50
CA CYS A 278 27.49 -5.19 -7.50
C CYS A 278 26.14 -5.25 -8.23
N SER A 279 26.08 -6.07 -9.28
CA SER A 279 24.83 -6.68 -9.72
C SER A 279 24.35 -7.67 -8.64
N PHE A 280 23.08 -8.08 -8.68
CA PHE A 280 22.46 -9.00 -7.71
C PHE A 280 23.27 -10.30 -7.47
N TRP A 281 24.13 -10.69 -8.40
CA TRP A 281 25.00 -11.86 -8.31
C TRP A 281 26.25 -11.66 -7.42
N ASP A 282 26.72 -10.42 -7.28
CA ASP A 282 27.97 -10.09 -6.59
C ASP A 282 27.80 -9.89 -5.06
N PHE A 283 26.56 -9.82 -4.57
CA PHE A 283 26.25 -9.78 -3.13
C PHE A 283 26.73 -11.05 -2.40
N SER A 284 26.90 -12.15 -3.14
CA SER A 284 27.44 -13.41 -2.62
C SER A 284 28.94 -13.37 -2.32
N LEU A 285 29.70 -12.43 -2.91
CA LEU A 285 31.17 -12.43 -2.86
C LEU A 285 31.76 -11.53 -1.77
N PHE A 286 31.00 -10.59 -1.22
CA PHE A 286 31.47 -9.68 -0.16
C PHE A 286 31.44 -10.30 1.27
N THR A 287 31.05 -11.57 1.40
CA THR A 287 30.67 -12.26 2.65
C THR A 287 31.81 -12.58 3.63
N ASN A 288 32.97 -11.92 3.55
CA ASN A 288 34.17 -12.32 4.30
C ASN A 288 34.68 -11.38 5.40
N GLN A 289 33.97 -10.28 5.73
CA GLN A 289 34.29 -9.50 6.94
C GLN A 289 33.42 -9.91 8.15
N ARG A 290 34.04 -10.00 9.33
CA ARG A 290 33.58 -10.81 10.48
C ARG A 290 32.44 -10.18 11.29
N GLU A 291 32.28 -8.85 11.27
CA GLU A 291 31.25 -8.12 12.05
C GLU A 291 29.93 -7.92 11.27
N GLU A 292 29.96 -7.88 9.93
CA GLU A 292 28.77 -7.77 9.06
C GLU A 292 27.98 -9.09 8.90
N ARG A 293 28.45 -10.20 9.51
CA ARG A 293 27.86 -11.54 9.29
C ARG A 293 26.44 -11.73 9.81
N ARG A 294 26.04 -10.98 10.85
CA ARG A 294 24.70 -11.12 11.46
C ARG A 294 23.62 -10.35 10.68
N THR A 295 23.91 -9.10 10.30
CA THR A 295 23.05 -8.26 9.46
C THR A 295 22.93 -8.82 8.04
N THR A 296 24.02 -9.37 7.47
CA THR A 296 23.97 -10.04 6.15
C THR A 296 23.16 -11.35 6.14
N ALA A 297 23.18 -12.14 7.21
CA ALA A 297 22.35 -13.34 7.33
C ALA A 297 20.87 -12.99 7.49
N TYR A 298 20.57 -11.94 8.24
CA TYR A 298 19.21 -11.41 8.40
C TYR A 298 18.64 -10.89 7.07
N LEU A 299 19.39 -10.04 6.35
CA LEU A 299 19.03 -9.55 5.02
C LEU A 299 18.84 -10.70 4.02
N ARG A 300 19.73 -11.70 4.02
CA ARG A 300 19.59 -12.88 3.16
C ARG A 300 18.29 -13.63 3.44
N ASN A 301 17.93 -13.81 4.70
CA ASN A 301 16.66 -14.44 5.07
C ASN A 301 15.44 -13.62 4.62
N ILE A 302 15.50 -12.29 4.72
CA ILE A 302 14.45 -11.40 4.22
C ILE A 302 14.29 -11.55 2.70
N PHE A 303 15.38 -11.53 1.94
CA PHE A 303 15.33 -11.71 0.49
C PHE A 303 14.86 -13.11 0.08
N GLU A 304 15.30 -14.16 0.77
CA GLU A 304 14.83 -15.53 0.53
C GLU A 304 13.35 -15.69 0.85
N ASN A 305 12.84 -14.99 1.87
CA ASN A 305 11.41 -14.88 2.09
C ASN A 305 10.76 -14.22 0.88
N ALA A 306 11.18 -13.02 0.48
CA ALA A 306 10.63 -12.29 -0.66
C ALA A 306 10.56 -13.10 -1.97
N LYS A 307 11.60 -13.90 -2.29
CA LYS A 307 11.62 -14.77 -3.48
C LYS A 307 10.51 -15.81 -3.49
N LYS A 308 10.16 -16.38 -2.34
CA LYS A 308 9.05 -17.34 -2.25
C LYS A 308 7.71 -16.69 -2.63
N TYR A 309 7.54 -15.39 -2.38
CA TYR A 309 6.32 -14.64 -2.72
C TYR A 309 6.23 -14.34 -4.20
N VAL A 310 7.33 -13.95 -4.85
CA VAL A 310 7.33 -13.72 -6.30
C VAL A 310 6.80 -14.98 -7.01
N LEU A 311 7.26 -16.16 -6.58
CA LEU A 311 6.80 -17.43 -7.13
C LEU A 311 5.31 -17.71 -6.83
N VAL A 312 4.87 -17.55 -5.57
CA VAL A 312 3.47 -17.82 -5.16
C VAL A 312 2.49 -16.82 -5.76
N TYR A 313 2.85 -15.55 -5.86
CA TYR A 313 2.04 -14.49 -6.45
C TYR A 313 1.86 -14.68 -7.97
N ILE A 314 2.93 -15.07 -8.69
CA ILE A 314 2.84 -15.45 -10.10
C ILE A 314 1.88 -16.64 -10.29
N ILE A 315 1.82 -17.57 -9.33
CA ILE A 315 0.91 -18.73 -9.37
C ILE A 315 -0.55 -18.35 -9.02
N PHE A 316 -0.77 -17.48 -8.04
CA PHE A 316 -2.11 -17.01 -7.63
C PHE A 316 -2.78 -16.07 -8.62
N THR A 317 -2.02 -15.59 -9.61
CA THR A 317 -2.50 -14.73 -10.68
C THR A 317 -2.81 -15.63 -11.89
N PRO A 318 -4.05 -16.14 -12.07
CA PRO A 318 -4.34 -17.00 -13.21
C PRO A 318 -4.05 -16.21 -14.49
N SER A 319 -3.47 -16.89 -15.47
CA SER A 319 -3.00 -16.46 -16.80
C SER A 319 -4.00 -15.71 -17.71
N TYR A 320 -5.06 -15.14 -17.14
CA TYR A 320 -5.97 -14.17 -17.75
C TYR A 320 -5.44 -12.72 -17.76
N PHE A 321 -4.18 -12.50 -17.35
CA PHE A 321 -3.51 -11.19 -17.36
C PHE A 321 -2.60 -10.95 -18.58
N ALA A 322 -2.41 -11.95 -19.44
CA ALA A 322 -1.69 -11.77 -20.71
C ALA A 322 -2.52 -11.03 -21.78
N GLN A 323 -3.83 -10.90 -21.60
CA GLN A 323 -4.75 -10.37 -22.63
C GLN A 323 -5.10 -8.89 -22.46
N ALA A 324 -5.06 -8.35 -21.23
CA ALA A 324 -5.20 -6.92 -20.97
C ALA A 324 -3.82 -6.34 -20.68
N ARG A 325 -3.20 -5.74 -21.71
CA ARG A 325 -1.85 -5.15 -21.73
C ARG A 325 -1.64 -4.00 -20.70
N LEU A 326 -1.74 -4.29 -19.42
CA LEU A 326 -1.27 -3.45 -18.31
C LEU A 326 0.26 -3.65 -18.19
N VAL A 327 1.01 -3.11 -19.15
CA VAL A 327 2.49 -3.11 -19.15
C VAL A 327 3.02 -2.10 -18.13
N PRO A 328 4.16 -2.30 -17.43
CA PRO A 328 4.72 -3.50 -16.82
C PRO A 328 4.58 -3.37 -15.30
N LEU A 329 3.34 -3.42 -14.77
CA LEU A 329 3.23 -3.77 -13.35
C LEU A 329 3.71 -5.23 -13.26
N PHE A 330 4.59 -5.52 -12.31
CA PHE A 330 5.10 -6.84 -11.96
C PHE A 330 6.26 -7.45 -12.77
N GLU A 331 6.77 -6.82 -13.83
CA GLU A 331 7.96 -7.33 -14.57
C GLU A 331 9.29 -6.73 -14.09
N GLU A 332 9.25 -5.71 -13.23
CA GLU A 332 10.44 -4.98 -12.78
C GLU A 332 10.99 -5.47 -11.44
N GLU A 333 12.31 -5.60 -11.35
CA GLU A 333 13.03 -5.88 -10.10
C GLU A 333 13.06 -4.65 -9.20
N ASP A 334 12.01 -4.45 -8.39
CA ASP A 334 11.99 -3.41 -7.36
C ASP A 334 12.55 -3.94 -6.04
N TYR A 335 13.86 -3.77 -5.82
CA TYR A 335 14.53 -4.28 -4.62
C TYR A 335 13.96 -3.73 -3.31
N GLN A 336 13.46 -2.49 -3.30
CA GLN A 336 12.90 -1.88 -2.09
C GLN A 336 11.56 -2.54 -1.73
N GLN A 337 10.70 -2.75 -2.72
CA GLN A 337 9.43 -3.44 -2.49
C GLN A 337 9.63 -4.91 -2.10
N HIS A 338 10.57 -5.61 -2.74
CA HIS A 338 10.92 -6.99 -2.36
C HIS A 338 11.41 -7.08 -0.90
N LEU A 339 12.26 -6.14 -0.46
CA LEU A 339 12.75 -6.12 0.91
C LEU A 339 11.61 -5.88 1.90
N LEU A 340 10.72 -4.92 1.61
CA LEU A 340 9.55 -4.63 2.46
C LEU A 340 8.60 -5.83 2.56
N MET A 341 8.36 -6.54 1.45
CA MET A 341 7.59 -7.79 1.46
C MET A 341 8.25 -8.82 2.38
N GLY A 342 9.54 -9.10 2.20
CA GLY A 342 10.25 -10.08 3.02
C GLY A 342 10.27 -9.73 4.52
N LEU A 343 10.30 -8.43 4.84
CA LEU A 343 10.27 -7.94 6.22
C LEU A 343 8.88 -8.11 6.85
N MET A 344 7.82 -7.73 6.13
CA MET A 344 6.44 -7.91 6.57
C MET A 344 6.16 -9.38 6.90
N VAL A 345 6.67 -10.27 6.06
CA VAL A 345 6.56 -11.73 6.22
C VAL A 345 7.26 -12.22 7.48
N ALA A 346 8.50 -11.78 7.69
CA ALA A 346 9.26 -12.17 8.87
C ALA A 346 8.54 -11.72 10.16
N GLN A 347 8.03 -10.48 10.18
CA GLN A 347 7.34 -9.90 11.32
C GLN A 347 5.98 -10.56 11.59
N LEU A 348 5.16 -10.74 10.55
CA LEU A 348 3.85 -11.39 10.68
C LEU A 348 4.00 -12.86 11.10
N LYS A 349 4.97 -13.58 10.51
CA LYS A 349 5.28 -14.94 10.91
C LYS A 349 5.67 -15.03 12.38
N ASP A 350 6.55 -14.16 12.84
CA ASP A 350 6.99 -14.16 14.23
C ASP A 350 5.81 -13.85 15.18
N HIS A 351 4.97 -12.88 14.84
CA HIS A 351 3.75 -12.57 15.59
C HIS A 351 2.79 -13.77 15.65
N LEU A 352 2.47 -14.39 14.51
CA LEU A 352 1.59 -15.56 14.47
C LEU A 352 2.19 -16.76 15.21
N MET A 353 3.49 -17.01 15.12
CA MET A 353 4.16 -18.10 15.86
C MET A 353 4.07 -17.93 17.38
N ARG A 354 4.10 -16.68 17.88
CA ARG A 354 3.97 -16.39 19.32
C ARG A 354 2.57 -16.70 19.84
N HIS A 355 1.53 -16.36 19.07
CA HIS A 355 0.13 -16.45 19.51
C HIS A 355 -0.60 -17.72 19.03
N LEU A 356 -0.16 -18.36 17.95
CA LEU A 356 -0.74 -19.59 17.37
C LEU A 356 0.20 -20.78 17.51
N GLN A 357 0.71 -21.05 18.71
CA GLN A 357 1.69 -22.12 18.96
C GLN A 357 1.17 -23.52 18.60
N TYR A 358 -0.15 -23.72 18.60
CA TYR A 358 -0.80 -24.98 18.22
C TYR A 358 -0.91 -25.17 16.69
N VAL A 359 -0.73 -24.11 15.90
CA VAL A 359 -0.77 -24.19 14.44
C VAL A 359 0.62 -24.59 13.93
N GLY A 360 0.68 -25.65 13.14
CA GLY A 360 1.95 -26.11 12.59
C GLY A 360 2.67 -25.03 11.75
N LYS A 361 4.00 -24.95 11.89
CA LYS A 361 4.85 -23.94 11.23
C LYS A 361 4.60 -23.79 9.72
N LYS A 362 4.35 -24.90 9.01
CA LYS A 362 4.03 -24.90 7.57
C LYS A 362 2.71 -24.18 7.26
N LYS A 363 1.70 -24.33 8.13
CA LYS A 363 0.41 -23.66 7.97
C LYS A 363 0.52 -22.16 8.27
N ILE A 364 1.31 -21.78 9.28
CA ILE A 364 1.63 -20.37 9.53
C ILE A 364 2.38 -19.76 8.34
N ASP A 365 3.37 -20.46 7.79
CA ASP A 365 4.09 -20.01 6.60
C ASP A 365 3.14 -19.75 5.42
N GLN A 366 2.14 -20.62 5.21
CA GLN A 366 1.12 -20.44 4.18
C GLN A 366 0.20 -19.24 4.46
N ILE A 367 -0.29 -19.07 5.70
CA ILE A 367 -1.15 -17.94 6.08
C ILE A 367 -0.43 -16.60 5.83
N VAL A 368 0.86 -16.52 6.16
CA VAL A 368 1.67 -15.31 5.93
C VAL A 368 1.87 -15.08 4.43
N LEU A 369 2.11 -16.15 3.66
CA LEU A 369 2.19 -16.11 2.20
C LEU A 369 0.91 -15.52 1.58
N ASP A 370 -0.23 -16.08 1.98
CA ASP A 370 -1.55 -15.69 1.49
C ASP A 370 -1.93 -14.27 1.92
N TYR A 371 -1.53 -13.83 3.12
CA TYR A 371 -1.76 -12.47 3.60
C TYR A 371 -1.10 -11.42 2.69
N VAL A 372 0.20 -11.58 2.40
CA VAL A 372 0.93 -10.64 1.53
C VAL A 372 0.43 -10.71 0.10
N ALA A 373 0.14 -11.91 -0.42
CA ALA A 373 -0.38 -12.09 -1.77
C ALA A 373 -1.76 -11.43 -1.93
N ASN A 374 -2.66 -11.61 -0.97
CA ASN A 374 -3.98 -10.98 -0.98
C ASN A 374 -3.89 -9.45 -0.88
N LEU A 375 -2.98 -8.92 -0.06
CA LEU A 375 -2.73 -7.49 0.03
C LEU A 375 -2.30 -6.90 -1.32
N LEU A 376 -1.33 -7.52 -2.01
CA LEU A 376 -0.88 -7.05 -3.32
C LEU A 376 -1.98 -7.18 -4.39
N ASN A 377 -2.76 -8.28 -4.34
CA ASN A 377 -3.90 -8.49 -5.22
C ASN A 377 -4.99 -7.42 -5.02
N LEU A 378 -5.24 -6.96 -3.80
CA LEU A 378 -6.19 -5.87 -3.52
C LEU A 378 -5.73 -4.55 -4.15
N VAL A 379 -4.46 -4.19 -4.00
CA VAL A 379 -3.89 -3.00 -4.68
C VAL A 379 -4.00 -3.13 -6.19
N HIS A 380 -3.72 -4.33 -6.72
CA HIS A 380 -3.86 -4.62 -8.14
C HIS A 380 -5.32 -4.47 -8.63
N ARG A 381 -6.31 -4.97 -7.87
CA ARG A 381 -7.73 -4.82 -8.19
C ARG A 381 -8.16 -3.36 -8.25
N ILE A 382 -7.69 -2.53 -7.30
CA ILE A 382 -7.92 -1.07 -7.32
C ILE A 382 -7.36 -0.50 -8.62
N MET A 383 -6.09 -0.78 -8.92
CA MET A 383 -5.44 -0.28 -10.14
C MET A 383 -6.15 -0.71 -11.41
N LYS A 384 -6.55 -2.00 -11.52
CA LYS A 384 -7.27 -2.54 -12.67
C LYS A 384 -8.60 -1.83 -12.90
N GLU A 385 -9.36 -1.57 -11.84
CA GLU A 385 -10.66 -0.92 -11.98
C GLU A 385 -10.53 0.56 -12.36
N VAL A 386 -9.58 1.25 -11.74
CA VAL A 386 -9.25 2.63 -12.07
C VAL A 386 -8.80 2.72 -13.54
N TRP A 387 -7.97 1.78 -13.99
CA TRP A 387 -7.51 1.70 -15.38
C TRP A 387 -8.66 1.52 -16.37
N ARG A 388 -9.58 0.60 -16.06
CA ARG A 388 -10.76 0.32 -16.87
C ARG A 388 -11.70 1.53 -16.93
N ARG A 389 -11.92 2.19 -15.78
CA ARG A 389 -12.82 3.33 -15.68
C ARG A 389 -12.41 4.49 -16.58
N TYR A 390 -11.11 4.82 -16.60
CA TYR A 390 -10.58 5.90 -17.41
C TYR A 390 -10.18 5.46 -18.84
N GLN A 391 -10.49 4.21 -19.23
CA GLN A 391 -10.24 3.65 -20.57
C GLN A 391 -8.80 3.85 -21.06
N LEU A 392 -7.83 3.74 -20.16
CA LEU A 392 -6.44 4.00 -20.50
C LEU A 392 -5.88 2.88 -21.39
N HIS A 393 -5.36 3.25 -22.56
CA HIS A 393 -4.71 2.31 -23.47
C HIS A 393 -3.31 1.92 -22.99
N SER A 394 -2.78 0.81 -23.51
CA SER A 394 -1.46 0.26 -23.15
C SER A 394 -0.24 1.14 -23.49
N CYS A 395 -0.41 2.30 -24.14
CA CYS A 395 0.67 3.23 -24.51
C CYS A 395 0.95 4.29 -23.43
N ILE A 396 1.01 3.90 -22.17
CA ILE A 396 1.25 4.82 -21.02
C ILE A 396 2.66 5.40 -21.01
N PHE A 397 3.53 4.89 -21.88
CA PHE A 397 4.95 5.17 -21.85
C PHE A 397 5.50 5.71 -23.17
N CYS A 398 4.67 6.30 -24.03
CA CYS A 398 5.19 7.20 -25.06
C CYS A 398 5.31 8.57 -24.39
N PHE A 399 6.51 9.14 -24.27
CA PHE A 399 6.67 10.45 -23.61
C PHE A 399 6.45 11.65 -24.55
N ASP A 400 6.16 11.39 -25.83
CA ASP A 400 6.05 12.41 -26.87
C ASP A 400 4.77 13.25 -26.78
N GLU A 401 3.72 12.73 -26.15
CA GLU A 401 2.42 13.39 -26.03
C GLU A 401 2.15 13.83 -24.58
N ARG A 402 1.37 14.90 -24.39
CA ARG A 402 0.90 15.27 -23.04
C ARG A 402 -0.12 14.28 -22.51
N GLY A 403 -0.14 14.13 -21.18
CA GLY A 403 -1.11 13.28 -20.49
C GLY A 403 -2.56 13.74 -20.68
N SER A 404 -3.46 12.79 -20.85
CA SER A 404 -4.91 13.01 -20.86
C SER A 404 -5.47 13.29 -19.46
N ALA A 405 -6.70 13.82 -19.37
CA ALA A 405 -7.39 14.02 -18.10
C ALA A 405 -7.59 12.70 -17.32
N GLY A 406 -7.76 11.58 -18.04
CA GLY A 406 -7.83 10.25 -17.45
C GLY A 406 -6.49 9.83 -16.82
N GLU A 407 -5.38 10.04 -17.51
CA GLU A 407 -4.03 9.76 -16.99
C GLU A 407 -3.73 10.60 -15.73
N PHE A 408 -4.16 11.86 -15.73
CA PHE A 408 -4.03 12.74 -14.57
C PHE A 408 -4.87 12.26 -13.38
N ALA A 409 -6.10 11.79 -13.61
CA ALA A 409 -6.93 11.21 -12.56
C ALA A 409 -6.32 9.92 -11.98
N VAL A 410 -5.77 9.05 -12.83
CA VAL A 410 -5.06 7.84 -12.38
C VAL A 410 -3.79 8.18 -11.60
N PHE A 411 -3.02 9.18 -12.03
CA PHE A 411 -1.86 9.69 -11.29
C PHE A 411 -2.24 10.11 -9.86
N HIS A 412 -3.36 10.82 -9.70
CA HIS A 412 -3.85 11.22 -8.38
C HIS A 412 -4.27 10.02 -7.52
N ILE A 413 -4.99 9.05 -8.11
CA ILE A 413 -5.39 7.84 -7.38
C ILE A 413 -4.17 7.03 -6.96
N MET A 414 -3.16 6.87 -7.83
CA MET A 414 -1.90 6.22 -7.48
C MET A 414 -1.15 6.95 -6.36
N SER A 415 -1.14 8.28 -6.37
CA SER A 415 -0.54 9.07 -5.29
C SER A 415 -1.24 8.82 -3.95
N ARG A 416 -2.57 8.68 -3.95
CA ARG A 416 -3.35 8.31 -2.76
C ARG A 416 -3.11 6.87 -2.30
N ILE A 417 -2.97 5.93 -3.22
CA ILE A 417 -2.58 4.54 -2.91
C ILE A 417 -1.19 4.52 -2.26
N LEU A 418 -0.23 5.30 -2.77
CA LEU A 418 1.11 5.41 -2.21
C LEU A 418 1.08 5.98 -0.78
N GLU A 419 0.27 7.01 -0.54
CA GLU A 419 0.08 7.61 0.78
C GLU A 419 -0.56 6.62 1.77
N ALA A 420 -1.62 5.93 1.33
CA ALA A 420 -2.26 4.86 2.09
C ALA A 420 -1.26 3.75 2.43
N ALA A 421 -0.42 3.35 1.46
CA ALA A 421 0.57 2.30 1.62
C ALA A 421 1.68 2.69 2.60
N ASN A 422 2.18 3.92 2.50
CA ASN A 422 3.14 4.48 3.45
C ASN A 422 2.55 4.57 4.87
N GLY A 423 1.28 4.96 4.97
CA GLY A 423 0.53 5.03 6.23
C GLY A 423 0.34 3.68 6.91
N MET A 424 0.33 2.56 6.17
CA MET A 424 0.25 1.21 6.76
C MET A 424 1.58 0.44 6.72
N CYS A 425 2.63 1.03 6.15
CA CYS A 425 3.92 0.35 5.87
C CYS A 425 3.74 -0.94 5.07
N MET A 426 2.84 -0.92 4.07
CA MET A 426 2.55 -2.07 3.23
C MET A 426 3.36 -2.03 1.92
N PRO A 427 3.77 -3.19 1.38
CA PRO A 427 4.43 -3.25 0.09
C PRO A 427 3.45 -2.97 -1.05
N LEU A 428 3.98 -2.37 -2.11
CA LEU A 428 3.29 -2.12 -3.37
C LEU A 428 3.70 -3.16 -4.41
N PRO A 429 2.84 -3.40 -5.42
CA PRO A 429 3.20 -4.09 -6.65
C PRO A 429 4.55 -3.63 -7.25
N PRO A 430 5.43 -4.56 -7.66
CA PRO A 430 6.60 -4.20 -8.46
C PRO A 430 6.18 -3.43 -9.72
N GLY A 431 6.96 -2.44 -10.12
CA GLY A 431 6.64 -1.54 -11.25
C GLY A 431 5.64 -0.42 -10.93
N PHE A 432 5.04 -0.40 -9.72
CA PHE A 432 4.13 0.69 -9.31
C PHE A 432 4.80 2.05 -9.38
N HIS A 433 6.00 2.19 -8.84
CA HIS A 433 6.76 3.45 -8.84
C HIS A 433 7.15 3.90 -10.25
N THR A 434 7.51 2.98 -11.13
CA THR A 434 7.81 3.27 -12.54
C THR A 434 6.59 3.80 -13.29
N LEU A 435 5.43 3.17 -13.09
CA LEU A 435 4.17 3.63 -13.67
C LEU A 435 3.78 5.01 -13.11
N HIS A 436 3.91 5.22 -11.80
CA HIS A 436 3.59 6.48 -11.14
C HIS A 436 4.49 7.63 -11.64
N LEU A 437 5.79 7.37 -11.77
CA LEU A 437 6.75 8.32 -12.34
C LEU A 437 6.45 8.61 -13.81
N GLY A 438 6.16 7.58 -14.62
CA GLY A 438 5.81 7.73 -16.04
C GLY A 438 4.59 8.62 -16.24
N LEU A 439 3.53 8.39 -15.46
CA LEU A 439 2.34 9.25 -15.45
C LEU A 439 2.68 10.66 -14.96
N GLY A 440 3.51 10.80 -13.92
CA GLY A 440 3.99 12.08 -13.42
C GLY A 440 4.68 12.92 -14.49
N VAL A 441 5.56 12.32 -15.29
CA VAL A 441 6.26 12.98 -16.41
C VAL A 441 5.27 13.48 -17.47
N ARG A 442 4.25 12.68 -17.81
CA ARG A 442 3.25 13.03 -18.83
C ARG A 442 2.25 14.10 -18.35
N CYS A 443 1.91 14.06 -17.06
CA CYS A 443 0.78 14.77 -16.48
C CYS A 443 1.15 16.07 -15.74
N LEU A 444 2.38 16.17 -15.22
CA LEU A 444 2.79 17.30 -14.39
C LEU A 444 3.69 18.29 -15.15
N PRO A 445 3.61 19.60 -14.85
CA PRO A 445 4.61 20.54 -15.32
C PRO A 445 5.95 20.28 -14.62
N LEU A 446 7.06 20.62 -15.31
CA LEU A 446 8.42 20.32 -14.85
C LEU A 446 8.68 20.73 -13.39
N HIS A 447 8.28 21.93 -12.98
CA HIS A 447 8.52 22.40 -11.61
C HIS A 447 7.82 21.53 -10.54
N THR A 448 6.56 21.11 -10.79
CA THR A 448 5.81 20.25 -9.87
C THR A 448 6.39 18.84 -9.88
N LEU A 449 6.75 18.31 -11.06
CA LEU A 449 7.41 17.02 -11.17
C LEU A 449 8.69 16.96 -10.33
N LEU A 450 9.55 17.98 -10.46
CA LEU A 450 10.80 18.05 -9.69
C LEU A 450 10.52 18.17 -8.19
N HIS A 451 9.52 18.95 -7.79
CA HIS A 451 9.13 19.04 -6.38
C HIS A 451 8.67 17.69 -5.81
N TYR A 452 7.91 16.91 -6.57
CA TYR A 452 7.46 15.58 -6.16
C TYR A 452 8.62 14.58 -6.07
N ILE A 453 9.61 14.69 -6.94
CA ILE A 453 10.85 13.89 -6.89
C ILE A 453 11.69 14.29 -5.66
N ASP A 454 11.89 15.59 -5.44
CA ASP A 454 12.70 16.13 -4.35
C ASP A 454 12.11 15.78 -2.97
N ASN A 455 10.77 15.75 -2.86
CA ASN A 455 10.06 15.30 -1.65
C ASN A 455 9.99 13.77 -1.50
N GLY A 456 10.47 12.99 -2.49
CA GLY A 456 10.45 11.53 -2.45
C GLY A 456 9.07 10.89 -2.69
N ILE A 457 8.10 11.64 -3.20
CA ILE A 457 6.79 11.11 -3.61
C ILE A 457 6.95 10.30 -4.90
N LEU A 458 7.70 10.83 -5.87
CA LEU A 458 8.04 10.13 -7.10
C LEU A 458 9.44 9.54 -7.00
N GLN A 459 9.52 8.21 -6.93
CA GLN A 459 10.78 7.51 -6.85
C GLN A 459 11.39 7.32 -8.24
N LEU A 460 12.64 7.76 -8.40
CA LEU A 460 13.38 7.59 -9.65
C LEU A 460 13.79 6.12 -9.83
N THR A 461 13.15 5.43 -10.77
CA THR A 461 13.48 4.04 -11.13
C THR A 461 14.39 3.97 -12.35
N GLU A 462 15.28 2.97 -12.39
CA GLU A 462 16.23 2.80 -13.50
C GLU A 462 15.52 2.60 -14.84
N THR A 463 14.46 1.79 -14.85
CA THR A 463 13.68 1.42 -16.04
C THR A 463 12.96 2.63 -16.63
N CYS A 464 12.28 3.42 -15.79
CA CYS A 464 11.58 4.63 -16.23
C CYS A 464 12.56 5.63 -16.83
N VAL A 465 13.69 5.91 -16.15
CA VAL A 465 14.64 6.91 -16.65
C VAL A 465 15.37 6.42 -17.90
N ARG A 466 15.72 5.13 -17.99
CA ARG A 466 16.29 4.55 -19.21
C ARG A 466 15.33 4.71 -20.39
N LYS A 467 14.03 4.51 -20.16
CA LYS A 467 13.00 4.68 -21.18
C LYS A 467 12.78 6.15 -21.56
N LEU A 468 12.72 7.04 -20.56
CA LEU A 468 12.64 8.49 -20.75
C LEU A 468 13.75 9.02 -21.67
N LEU A 469 14.99 8.56 -21.46
CA LEU A 469 16.13 8.99 -22.26
C LEU A 469 16.11 8.45 -23.70
N LYS A 470 15.46 7.31 -23.93
CA LYS A 470 15.32 6.69 -25.26
C LYS A 470 14.17 7.27 -26.06
N ASP A 471 13.04 7.51 -25.42
CA ASP A 471 11.79 7.84 -26.11
C ASP A 471 11.72 9.33 -26.41
N LEU A 472 12.20 10.21 -25.51
CA LEU A 472 12.20 11.65 -25.75
C LEU A 472 13.31 12.08 -26.73
N ASP A 473 12.99 13.01 -27.62
CA ASP A 473 13.99 13.71 -28.44
C ASP A 473 14.86 14.68 -27.62
N ASP A 474 15.88 15.25 -28.26
CA ASP A 474 16.80 16.24 -27.67
C ASP A 474 16.37 17.68 -28.04
N THR A 475 15.07 17.98 -27.99
CA THR A 475 14.59 19.38 -28.06
C THR A 475 14.98 20.14 -26.80
N GLU A 476 15.11 21.47 -26.86
CA GLU A 476 15.56 22.30 -25.71
C GLU A 476 14.71 22.08 -24.44
N GLN A 477 13.40 21.80 -24.60
CA GLN A 477 12.51 21.50 -23.47
C GLN A 477 12.76 20.10 -22.90
N ASN A 478 12.92 19.09 -23.76
CA ASN A 478 13.16 17.71 -23.34
C ASN A 478 14.58 17.52 -22.79
N GLU A 479 15.59 18.20 -23.33
CA GLU A 479 16.92 18.26 -22.75
C GLU A 479 16.87 18.83 -21.33
N LYS A 480 16.16 19.95 -21.11
CA LYS A 480 15.98 20.52 -19.76
C LYS A 480 15.33 19.53 -18.79
N LEU A 481 14.33 18.77 -19.23
CA LEU A 481 13.69 17.72 -18.44
C LEU A 481 14.67 16.57 -18.12
N LYS A 482 15.33 16.00 -19.14
CA LYS A 482 16.33 14.93 -19.01
C LYS A 482 17.43 15.34 -18.04
N PHE A 483 17.99 16.55 -18.19
CA PHE A 483 19.00 17.10 -17.28
C PHE A 483 18.50 17.21 -15.86
N SER A 484 17.32 17.79 -15.66
CA SER A 484 16.77 18.04 -14.33
C SER A 484 16.54 16.74 -13.56
N ILE A 485 16.16 15.66 -14.25
CA ILE A 485 15.98 14.32 -13.68
C ILE A 485 17.33 13.63 -13.44
N VAL A 486 18.23 13.62 -14.42
CA VAL A 486 19.54 12.94 -14.32
C VAL A 486 20.41 13.54 -13.20
N MET A 487 20.30 14.85 -12.94
CA MET A 487 21.01 15.52 -11.85
C MET A 487 20.51 15.14 -10.46
N ARG A 488 19.29 14.61 -10.35
CA ARG A 488 18.66 14.18 -9.09
C ARG A 488 18.80 12.68 -8.82
N LEU A 489 19.36 11.93 -9.78
CA LEU A 489 19.62 10.50 -9.59
C LEU A 489 20.71 10.26 -8.54
N PRO A 490 20.52 9.25 -7.66
CA PRO A 490 21.62 8.73 -6.85
C PRO A 490 22.80 8.31 -7.74
N GLU A 491 24.03 8.49 -7.26
CA GLU A 491 25.24 8.26 -8.08
C GLU A 491 25.30 6.86 -8.70
N ALA A 492 24.83 5.83 -7.99
CA ALA A 492 24.80 4.44 -8.47
C ALA A 492 23.87 4.25 -9.68
N LEU A 493 22.67 4.84 -9.65
CA LEU A 493 21.73 4.79 -10.77
C LEU A 493 22.17 5.72 -11.90
N GLY A 494 22.68 6.90 -11.56
CA GLY A 494 23.19 7.87 -12.52
C GLY A 494 24.31 7.30 -13.39
N GLN A 495 25.20 6.47 -12.84
CA GLN A 495 26.29 5.86 -13.62
C GLN A 495 25.78 4.87 -14.68
N LYS A 496 24.83 3.99 -14.34
CA LYS A 496 24.23 3.05 -15.29
C LYS A 496 23.44 3.79 -16.37
N VAL A 497 22.65 4.77 -15.96
CA VAL A 497 21.73 5.51 -16.85
C VAL A 497 22.48 6.44 -17.82
N ARG A 498 23.57 7.09 -17.38
CA ARG A 498 24.38 8.01 -18.22
C ARG A 498 25.05 7.33 -19.41
N GLN A 499 25.23 6.01 -19.39
CA GLN A 499 25.74 5.25 -20.53
C GLN A 499 24.75 5.20 -21.71
N TYR A 500 23.45 5.41 -21.46
CA TYR A 500 22.40 5.29 -22.46
C TYR A 500 22.03 6.61 -23.14
N TRP A 501 22.52 7.76 -22.65
CA TRP A 501 22.24 9.07 -23.24
C TRP A 501 23.52 9.70 -23.79
N ASN A 502 23.65 9.67 -25.11
CA ASN A 502 24.80 10.18 -25.89
C ASN A 502 24.83 11.71 -25.98
N HIS A 503 24.76 12.39 -24.83
CA HIS A 503 24.80 13.85 -24.75
C HIS A 503 26.23 14.37 -24.49
N PRO A 504 26.69 15.49 -25.10
CA PRO A 504 28.05 16.03 -24.93
C PRO A 504 28.45 16.30 -23.47
N ILE A 505 27.50 16.70 -22.62
CA ILE A 505 27.73 16.87 -21.17
C ILE A 505 28.03 15.54 -20.46
N ASN A 506 27.31 14.45 -20.83
CA ASN A 506 27.60 13.11 -20.29
C ASN A 506 28.96 12.61 -20.77
N ALA A 507 29.26 12.80 -22.06
CA ALA A 507 30.55 12.44 -22.62
C ALA A 507 31.70 13.13 -21.87
N ASN A 508 31.57 14.43 -21.57
CA ASN A 508 32.57 15.20 -20.82
C ASN A 508 32.73 14.68 -19.38
N LEU A 509 31.63 14.38 -18.69
CA LEU A 509 31.69 13.79 -17.34
C LEU A 509 32.34 12.40 -17.33
N ILE A 510 32.02 11.56 -18.30
CA ILE A 510 32.61 10.22 -18.47
C ILE A 510 34.11 10.35 -18.75
N ALA A 511 34.49 11.23 -19.69
CA ALA A 511 35.88 11.51 -20.01
C ALA A 511 36.68 12.01 -18.79
N ARG A 512 36.12 12.94 -18.00
CA ARG A 512 36.76 13.45 -16.77
C ARG A 512 36.93 12.36 -15.71
N LYS A 513 35.92 11.51 -15.50
CA LYS A 513 36.02 10.38 -14.57
C LYS A 513 37.07 9.37 -15.01
N TYR A 514 37.11 9.07 -16.31
CA TYR A 514 38.10 8.17 -16.89
C TYR A 514 39.52 8.69 -16.69
N VAL A 515 39.77 9.96 -17.01
CA VAL A 515 41.06 10.62 -16.79
C VAL A 515 41.43 10.61 -15.31
N LYS A 516 40.49 10.96 -14.41
CA LYS A 516 40.72 10.91 -12.97
C LYS A 516 41.15 9.51 -12.51
N LEU A 517 40.46 8.47 -12.95
CA LEU A 517 40.75 7.07 -12.60
C LEU A 517 42.13 6.62 -13.12
N LEU A 518 42.49 7.01 -14.35
CA LEU A 518 43.82 6.72 -14.90
C LEU A 518 44.94 7.46 -14.15
N LEU A 519 44.73 8.73 -13.81
CA LEU A 519 45.69 9.53 -13.04
C LEU A 519 45.84 9.05 -11.60
N GLU A 520 44.75 8.61 -10.95
CA GLU A 520 44.80 8.01 -9.61
C GLU A 520 45.52 6.65 -9.62
N LYS A 521 45.32 5.82 -10.66
CA LYS A 521 46.06 4.56 -10.86
C LYS A 521 47.55 4.79 -11.14
N LEU A 522 47.92 5.96 -11.66
CA LEU A 522 49.31 6.32 -11.93
C LEU A 522 50.14 6.51 -10.64
N GLY A 523 49.54 7.13 -9.61
CA GLY A 523 50.23 7.44 -8.35
C GLY A 523 51.62 8.07 -8.55
N ASN A 524 52.62 7.61 -7.79
CA ASN A 524 54.02 8.06 -7.87
C ASN A 524 54.85 7.44 -9.01
N ARG A 525 54.23 6.74 -9.98
CA ARG A 525 54.98 6.12 -11.08
C ARG A 525 55.33 7.19 -12.11
N GLN A 526 56.62 7.39 -12.35
CA GLN A 526 57.10 8.30 -13.40
C GLN A 526 56.74 7.70 -14.77
N CYS A 527 55.85 8.37 -15.52
CA CYS A 527 55.75 8.14 -16.96
C CYS A 527 57.09 8.52 -17.60
N SER A 528 57.66 7.59 -18.36
CA SER A 528 58.80 7.91 -19.22
C SER A 528 58.32 8.86 -20.30
N ARG A 529 59.10 9.89 -20.66
CA ARG A 529 58.68 10.90 -21.63
C ARG A 529 58.29 10.23 -22.97
N PRO A 530 57.06 10.41 -23.48
CA PRO A 530 56.74 9.94 -24.81
C PRO A 530 57.36 10.86 -25.86
N ILE A 531 57.96 10.25 -26.89
CA ILE A 531 58.29 10.90 -28.15
C ILE A 531 56.97 11.02 -28.92
N PRO A 532 56.55 12.21 -29.38
CA PRO A 532 55.29 12.35 -30.09
C PRO A 532 55.39 11.68 -31.46
N GLU A 533 54.65 10.60 -31.68
CA GLU A 533 54.37 10.11 -33.04
C GLU A 533 53.32 11.03 -33.68
N THR A 534 53.74 11.73 -34.72
CA THR A 534 52.93 12.69 -35.48
C THR A 534 51.72 11.99 -36.08
N ARG A 535 50.51 12.29 -35.57
CA ARG A 535 49.25 11.85 -36.19
C ARG A 535 48.66 12.95 -37.05
N SER A 536 48.19 12.57 -38.23
CA SER A 536 47.54 13.43 -39.21
C SER A 536 46.09 13.75 -38.80
N VAL A 537 45.90 14.84 -38.04
CA VAL A 537 44.60 15.50 -37.82
C VAL A 537 44.78 17.01 -38.04
N PRO A 538 43.82 17.76 -38.61
CA PRO A 538 44.07 19.10 -39.18
C PRO A 538 44.29 20.24 -38.17
N VAL A 539 44.22 19.99 -36.86
CA VAL A 539 44.38 21.04 -35.83
C VAL A 539 45.19 20.49 -34.65
N GLU A 540 46.43 20.98 -34.50
CA GLU A 540 47.32 20.59 -33.39
C GLU A 540 46.97 21.36 -32.11
N PHE A 541 46.18 20.76 -31.23
CA PHE A 541 46.03 21.24 -29.85
C PHE A 541 47.13 20.63 -28.97
N LEU A 542 48.31 21.26 -28.96
CA LEU A 542 49.50 20.81 -28.21
C LEU A 542 49.23 20.30 -26.77
N PRO A 543 48.46 21.00 -25.93
CA PRO A 543 48.15 20.51 -24.58
C PRO A 543 47.26 19.27 -24.56
N LEU A 544 46.31 19.16 -25.50
CA LEU A 544 45.40 18.02 -25.59
C LEU A 544 46.14 16.79 -26.13
N ASN A 545 46.97 16.96 -27.16
CA ASN A 545 47.79 15.89 -27.74
C ASN A 545 48.78 15.31 -26.73
N TYR A 546 49.36 16.16 -25.87
CA TYR A 546 50.22 15.69 -24.79
C TYR A 546 49.45 14.84 -23.78
N LEU A 547 48.26 15.30 -23.37
CA LEU A 547 47.39 14.57 -22.44
C LEU A 547 46.95 13.23 -23.04
N THR A 548 46.50 13.18 -24.29
CA THR A 548 46.03 11.94 -24.94
C THR A 548 47.16 10.93 -25.14
N ASN A 549 48.36 11.37 -25.50
CA ASN A 549 49.54 10.49 -25.58
C ASN A 549 49.92 9.92 -24.21
N MET A 550 49.89 10.75 -23.16
CA MET A 550 50.13 10.29 -21.79
C MET A 550 49.08 9.25 -21.36
N LEU A 551 47.79 9.51 -21.58
CA LEU A 551 46.72 8.57 -21.23
C LEU A 551 46.82 7.25 -21.99
N ALA A 552 47.14 7.29 -23.29
CA ALA A 552 47.35 6.09 -24.11
C ALA A 552 48.54 5.25 -23.62
N GLU A 553 49.60 5.88 -23.13
CA GLU A 553 50.74 5.17 -22.54
C GLU A 553 50.37 4.48 -21.22
N ILE A 554 49.56 5.13 -20.37
CA ILE A 554 49.05 4.58 -19.12
C ILE A 554 48.13 3.38 -19.38
N GLU A 555 47.26 3.46 -20.39
CA GLU A 555 46.43 2.34 -20.87
C GLU A 555 47.28 1.14 -21.31
N ASN A 556 48.42 1.38 -21.96
CA ASN A 556 49.32 0.34 -22.47
C ASN A 556 50.23 -0.27 -21.38
N GLN A 557 50.56 0.47 -20.32
CA GLN A 557 51.44 0.03 -19.22
C GLN A 557 50.71 -0.70 -18.08
N GLY A 558 49.40 -0.48 -17.93
CA GLY A 558 48.57 -1.14 -16.92
C GLY A 558 47.72 -2.27 -17.51
N SER A 559 47.86 -3.49 -17.00
CA SER A 559 46.90 -4.58 -17.25
C SER A 559 45.52 -4.19 -16.69
N VAL A 560 44.70 -3.53 -17.49
CA VAL A 560 43.27 -3.36 -17.18
C VAL A 560 42.68 -4.77 -17.13
N HIS A 561 42.30 -5.23 -15.93
CA HIS A 561 41.53 -6.47 -15.81
C HIS A 561 40.31 -6.38 -16.74
N PRO A 562 39.99 -7.43 -17.50
CA PRO A 562 38.97 -7.39 -18.55
C PRO A 562 37.55 -7.04 -18.06
N TYR A 563 37.32 -6.99 -16.75
CA TYR A 563 36.04 -6.67 -16.12
C TYR A 563 35.78 -5.16 -15.89
N GLU A 564 36.78 -4.27 -16.05
CA GLU A 564 36.62 -2.81 -15.92
C GLU A 564 36.59 -2.05 -17.26
N LYS A 565 36.58 -2.77 -18.39
CA LYS A 565 36.34 -2.12 -19.69
C LYS A 565 34.88 -1.65 -19.71
N GLN A 566 34.64 -0.37 -19.43
CA GLN A 566 33.50 0.31 -20.03
C GLN A 566 33.75 0.25 -21.54
N ASP A 567 33.05 -0.65 -22.25
CA ASP A 567 33.34 -1.11 -23.62
C ASP A 567 33.44 -0.01 -24.72
N HIS A 568 33.39 1.28 -24.35
CA HIS A 568 33.38 2.41 -25.27
C HIS A 568 34.29 3.61 -24.89
N VAL A 569 35.09 3.55 -23.81
CA VAL A 569 35.88 4.71 -23.34
C VAL A 569 37.39 4.45 -23.43
N ASN A 570 38.08 5.21 -24.28
CA ASN A 570 39.54 5.19 -24.47
C ASN A 570 40.12 6.61 -24.60
N ALA A 571 41.44 6.77 -24.66
CA ALA A 571 42.10 8.06 -24.85
C ALA A 571 41.54 8.85 -26.07
N ARG A 572 41.14 8.16 -27.14
CA ARG A 572 40.53 8.77 -28.34
C ARG A 572 39.15 9.36 -28.06
N PHE A 573 38.32 8.69 -27.25
CA PHE A 573 37.03 9.23 -26.81
C PHE A 573 37.21 10.52 -25.98
N VAL A 574 38.25 10.59 -25.14
CA VAL A 574 38.59 11.80 -24.36
C VAL A 574 38.97 12.95 -25.29
N GLU A 575 39.79 12.68 -26.31
CA GLU A 575 40.19 13.65 -27.32
C GLU A 575 38.98 14.23 -28.08
N GLU A 576 38.17 13.34 -28.66
CA GLU A 576 36.98 13.72 -29.45
C GLU A 576 35.97 14.50 -28.60
N THR A 577 35.81 14.14 -27.33
CA THR A 577 34.93 14.84 -26.39
C THR A 577 35.45 16.23 -26.02
N ALA A 578 36.75 16.35 -25.74
CA ALA A 578 37.38 17.63 -25.41
C ALA A 578 37.33 18.62 -26.59
N LEU A 579 37.56 18.12 -27.81
CA LEU A 579 37.45 18.92 -29.04
C LEU A 579 36.01 19.38 -29.28
N LYS A 580 35.03 18.48 -29.19
CA LYS A 580 33.60 18.83 -29.31
C LYS A 580 33.18 19.89 -28.30
N HIS A 581 33.57 19.74 -27.03
CA HIS A 581 33.26 20.72 -25.98
C HIS A 581 33.90 22.09 -26.25
N THR A 582 35.16 22.11 -26.68
CA THR A 582 35.88 23.36 -27.00
C THR A 582 35.24 24.07 -28.18
N LEU A 583 34.88 23.34 -29.24
CA LEU A 583 34.20 23.90 -30.42
C LEU A 583 32.81 24.44 -30.08
N THR A 584 32.10 23.78 -29.15
CA THR A 584 30.80 24.26 -28.65
C THR A 584 30.96 25.59 -27.91
N LEU A 585 31.96 25.73 -27.04
CA LEU A 585 32.28 26.99 -26.35
C LEU A 585 32.68 28.12 -27.31
N LEU A 586 33.30 27.77 -28.44
CA LEU A 586 33.71 28.71 -29.48
C LEU A 586 32.61 29.02 -30.50
N GLY A 587 31.42 28.40 -30.39
CA GLY A 587 30.30 28.61 -31.30
C GLY A 587 30.49 28.01 -32.71
N LEU A 588 31.42 27.07 -32.87
CA LEU A 588 31.76 26.45 -34.15
C LEU A 588 31.07 25.07 -34.28
N LYS A 589 30.34 24.84 -35.38
CA LYS A 589 29.69 23.54 -35.63
C LYS A 589 30.71 22.48 -36.07
N TYR A 590 30.61 21.29 -35.47
CA TYR A 590 31.35 20.09 -35.88
C TYR A 590 30.76 19.60 -37.21
N SER A 591 31.55 19.59 -38.29
CA SER A 591 31.18 18.97 -39.58
C SER A 591 31.61 17.52 -39.62
#